data_AF-A0A397LBJ0-F1
#
_entry.id   AF-A0A397LBJ0-F1
#
_cell.length_a   1.000
_cell.length_b   1.000
_cell.length_c   1.000
_cell.angle_alpha   90.00
_cell.angle_beta   90.00
_cell.angle_gamma   90.00
#
_symmetry.space_group_name_H-M   'P 1'
#
loop_
_entity.id
_entity.type
_entity.pdbx_description
1 polymer ?
#
loop_
_entity_poly.entity_id
_entity_poly.type
_entity_poly.pdbx_seq_one_letter_code
_entity_poly.pdbx_strand_id
1 'polypeptide(L)'
;MDLIQNDSLKKAIVNMYEFQFAVLVKDYDHSEWVLAQSVTFPIFNRFVRRHINSTTTGKPIDFEALKSNDEFINMLHNIVRFKKSDIVRFKEVRLKLETLINDIDKALNSI
;
A
#
# COMPACT_ATOMS: atom_id res chain seq x y z
N MET A 1 -6.36 27.93 26.24
CA MET A 1 -7.62 27.20 25.93
C MET A 1 -7.18 25.95 25.18
N ASP A 2 -6.83 24.89 25.91
CA ASP A 2 -6.39 23.63 25.29
C ASP A 2 -7.62 22.85 24.88
N LEU A 3 -7.90 22.81 23.58
CA LEU A 3 -9.04 22.09 22.98
C LEU A 3 -9.00 20.57 23.26
N ILE A 4 -7.86 20.03 23.68
CA ILE A 4 -7.68 18.60 24.00
C ILE A 4 -6.95 18.50 25.34
N GLN A 5 -7.71 18.35 26.43
CA GLN A 5 -7.16 18.11 27.77
C GLN A 5 -6.89 16.63 28.06
N ASN A 6 -7.29 15.72 27.15
CA ASN A 6 -7.09 14.29 27.31
C ASN A 6 -5.73 13.86 26.74
N ASP A 7 -4.77 13.56 27.62
CA ASP A 7 -3.44 13.05 27.28
C ASP A 7 -3.48 11.81 26.38
N SER A 8 -4.49 10.96 26.52
CA SER A 8 -4.67 9.77 25.69
C SER A 8 -5.03 10.15 24.25
N LEU A 9 -5.95 11.11 24.08
CA LEU A 9 -6.37 11.58 22.75
C LEU A 9 -5.20 12.28 22.03
N LYS A 10 -4.44 13.12 22.75
CA LYS A 10 -3.23 13.76 22.20
C LYS A 10 -2.20 12.71 21.74
N LYS A 11 -1.95 11.67 22.55
CA LYS A 11 -1.06 10.56 22.18
C LYS A 11 -1.56 9.80 20.95
N ALA A 12 -2.87 9.58 20.84
CA ALA A 12 -3.46 8.90 19.69
C ALA A 12 -3.31 9.71 18.39
N ILE A 13 -3.50 11.04 18.45
CA ILE A 13 -3.24 11.95 17.32
C ILE A 13 -1.78 11.88 16.89
N VAL A 14 -0.85 12.04 17.84
CA VAL A 14 0.59 11.96 17.56
C VAL A 14 0.96 10.60 16.98
N ASN A 15 0.45 9.49 17.54
CA ASN A 15 0.72 8.15 17.01
C ASN A 15 0.23 7.99 15.56
N MET A 16 -0.95 8.52 15.24
CA MET A 16 -1.50 8.44 13.89
C MET A 16 -0.60 9.14 12.88
N TYR A 17 -0.24 10.40 13.15
CA TYR A 17 0.57 11.22 12.24
C TYR A 17 2.03 10.76 12.18
N GLU A 18 2.69 10.63 13.33
CA GLU A 18 4.13 10.40 13.40
C GLU A 18 4.53 8.95 13.13
N PHE A 19 3.61 7.99 13.36
CA PHE A 19 3.91 6.57 13.22
C PHE A 19 3.05 5.88 12.17
N GLN A 20 1.72 5.86 12.31
CA GLN A 20 0.89 5.04 11.40
C GLN A 20 1.01 5.52 9.94
N PHE A 21 0.87 6.83 9.69
CA PHE A 21 1.03 7.40 8.35
C PHE A 21 2.48 7.35 7.86
N ALA A 22 3.45 7.60 8.74
CA ALA A 22 4.86 7.51 8.38
C ALA A 22 5.23 6.10 7.89
N VAL A 23 4.78 5.05 8.56
CA VAL A 23 5.02 3.65 8.15
C VAL A 23 4.35 3.36 6.81
N LEU A 24 3.11 3.83 6.57
CA LEU A 24 2.44 3.63 5.28
C LEU A 24 3.20 4.25 4.11
N VAL A 25 3.68 5.49 4.28
CA VAL A 25 4.36 6.23 3.19
C VAL A 25 5.81 5.79 3.05
N LYS A 26 6.55 5.64 4.15
CA LYS A 26 8.01 5.42 4.08
C LYS A 26 8.39 3.98 3.92
N ASP A 27 7.61 3.05 4.48
CA ASP A 27 7.98 1.63 4.45
C ASP A 27 7.20 0.91 3.37
N TYR A 28 5.87 1.01 3.39
CA TYR A 28 5.01 0.24 2.48
C TYR A 28 5.07 0.76 1.04
N ASP A 29 4.80 2.06 0.82
CA ASP A 29 4.85 2.63 -0.54
C ASP A 29 6.27 2.55 -1.13
N HIS A 30 7.30 2.83 -0.32
CA HIS A 30 8.68 2.72 -0.78
C HIS A 30 9.07 1.29 -1.14
N SER A 31 8.73 0.30 -0.31
CA SER A 31 9.06 -1.10 -0.61
C SER A 31 8.28 -1.62 -1.83
N GLU A 32 7.05 -1.14 -2.05
CA GLU A 32 6.31 -1.43 -3.28
C GLU A 32 7.06 -0.89 -4.50
N TRP A 33 7.53 0.35 -4.42
CA TRP A 33 8.24 1.00 -5.51
C TRP A 33 9.57 0.31 -5.81
N VAL A 34 10.32 -0.07 -4.78
CA VAL A 34 11.57 -0.83 -4.92
C VAL A 34 11.31 -2.20 -5.56
N LEU A 35 10.27 -2.93 -5.12
CA LEU A 35 9.88 -4.21 -5.73
C LEU A 35 9.45 -4.03 -7.20
N ALA A 36 8.72 -2.97 -7.50
CA ALA A 36 8.29 -2.65 -8.85
C ALA A 36 9.50 -2.43 -9.77
N GLN A 37 10.49 -1.66 -9.32
CA GLN A 37 11.68 -1.35 -10.12
C GLN A 37 12.68 -2.49 -10.25
N SER A 38 12.96 -3.18 -9.15
CA SER A 38 14.03 -4.19 -9.10
C SER A 38 13.60 -5.54 -9.69
N VAL A 39 12.31 -5.87 -9.63
CA VAL A 39 11.80 -7.19 -10.02
C VAL A 39 10.72 -7.07 -11.08
N THR A 40 9.66 -6.30 -10.82
CA THR A 40 8.46 -6.35 -11.66
C THR A 40 8.68 -5.75 -13.05
N PHE A 41 9.20 -4.52 -13.15
CA PHE A 41 9.39 -3.85 -14.43
C PHE A 41 10.38 -4.57 -15.35
N PRO A 42 11.55 -5.06 -14.87
CA PRO A 42 12.45 -5.83 -15.72
C PRO A 42 11.80 -7.09 -16.29
N ILE A 43 11.09 -7.86 -15.47
CA ILE A 43 10.42 -9.08 -15.90
C ILE A 43 9.27 -8.76 -16.87
N PHE A 44 8.47 -7.74 -16.58
CA PHE A 44 7.43 -7.27 -17.51
C PHE A 44 8.01 -6.80 -18.84
N ASN A 45 9.14 -6.09 -18.84
CA ASN A 45 9.77 -5.62 -20.08
C ASN A 45 10.27 -6.78 -20.95
N ARG A 46 10.80 -7.85 -20.33
CA ARG A 46 11.25 -9.04 -21.05
C ARG A 46 10.11 -9.85 -21.65
N PHE A 47 8.95 -9.92 -20.99
CA PHE A 47 7.91 -10.88 -21.36
C PHE A 47 6.61 -10.27 -21.90
N VAL A 48 6.40 -8.97 -21.74
CA VAL A 48 5.15 -8.27 -22.11
C VAL A 48 5.43 -7.14 -23.08
N ARG A 49 4.80 -7.19 -24.25
CA ARG A 49 4.83 -6.11 -25.24
C ARG A 49 3.67 -5.15 -24.99
N ARG A 50 3.99 -3.86 -24.79
CA ARG A 50 2.98 -2.79 -24.71
C ARG A 50 2.60 -2.31 -26.11
N HIS A 51 1.33 -1.97 -26.32
CA HIS A 51 0.88 -1.35 -27.56
C HIS A 51 1.20 0.15 -27.55
N ILE A 52 1.86 0.66 -28.60
CA ILE A 52 2.31 2.06 -28.70
C ILE A 52 1.13 3.04 -28.61
N ASN A 53 -0.04 2.66 -29.13
CA ASN A 53 -1.23 3.51 -29.20
C ASN A 53 -2.20 3.29 -28.04
N SER A 54 -1.79 2.57 -26.99
CA SER A 54 -2.66 2.28 -25.85
C SER A 54 -1.87 2.23 -24.55
N THR A 55 -2.30 3.02 -23.59
CA THR A 55 -1.70 3.10 -22.26
C THR A 55 -2.10 1.93 -21.36
N THR A 56 -3.12 1.14 -21.75
CA THR A 56 -3.71 0.10 -20.89
C THR A 56 -3.54 -1.31 -21.44
N THR A 57 -3.08 -1.48 -22.69
CA THR A 57 -2.97 -2.82 -23.30
C THR A 57 -1.52 -3.25 -23.45
N GLY A 58 -1.15 -4.28 -22.69
CA GLY A 58 0.05 -5.09 -22.90
C GLY A 58 -0.34 -6.54 -23.17
N LYS A 59 0.41 -7.22 -24.02
CA LYS A 59 0.23 -8.64 -24.31
C LYS A 59 1.52 -9.41 -24.03
N PRO A 60 1.43 -10.62 -23.47
CA PRO A 60 2.56 -11.55 -23.43
C PRO A 60 3.18 -11.69 -24.82
N ILE A 61 4.51 -11.75 -24.89
CA ILE A 61 5.22 -12.07 -26.14
C ILE A 61 4.89 -13.51 -26.54
N ASP A 62 4.91 -14.43 -25.58
CA ASP A 62 4.47 -15.82 -25.71
C ASP A 62 3.70 -16.21 -24.44
N PHE A 63 2.38 -16.35 -24.57
CA PHE A 63 1.53 -16.64 -23.42
C PHE A 63 1.68 -18.07 -22.93
N GLU A 64 1.87 -19.04 -23.83
CA GLU A 64 1.95 -20.44 -23.45
C GLU A 64 3.27 -20.75 -22.74
N ALA A 65 4.38 -20.20 -23.23
CA ALA A 65 5.68 -20.35 -22.58
C ALA A 65 5.73 -19.73 -21.16
N LEU A 66 4.99 -18.64 -20.92
CA LEU A 66 4.94 -18.00 -19.61
C LEU A 66 4.24 -18.83 -18.54
N LYS A 67 3.30 -19.70 -18.92
CA LYS A 67 2.58 -20.56 -17.96
C LYS A 67 3.48 -21.56 -17.25
N SER A 68 4.64 -21.87 -17.83
CA SER A 68 5.64 -22.77 -17.28
C SER A 68 6.95 -22.07 -16.92
N ASN A 69 6.98 -20.74 -16.93
CA ASN A 69 8.17 -19.97 -16.59
C ASN A 69 8.18 -19.65 -15.08
N ASP A 70 9.01 -20.36 -14.32
CA ASP A 70 9.08 -20.21 -12.86
C ASP A 70 9.45 -18.79 -12.42
N GLU A 71 10.31 -18.08 -13.16
CA GLU A 71 10.69 -16.71 -12.83
C GLU A 71 9.48 -15.76 -12.92
N PHE A 72 8.67 -15.89 -13.96
CA PHE A 72 7.45 -15.12 -14.16
C PHE A 72 6.37 -15.47 -13.12
N ILE A 73 6.17 -16.77 -12.84
CA ILE A 73 5.23 -17.22 -11.81
C ILE A 73 5.65 -16.70 -10.43
N ASN A 74 6.93 -16.78 -10.09
CA ASN A 74 7.47 -16.28 -8.83
C ASN A 74 7.29 -14.77 -8.70
N MET A 75 7.49 -14.00 -9.78
CA MET A 75 7.17 -12.58 -9.80
C MET A 75 5.69 -12.34 -9.47
N LEU A 76 4.77 -13.05 -10.12
CA LEU A 76 3.33 -12.90 -9.86
C LEU A 76 2.97 -13.24 -8.42
N HIS A 77 3.51 -14.33 -7.86
CA HIS A 77 3.33 -14.69 -6.46
C HIS A 77 3.83 -13.60 -5.51
N ASN A 78 4.99 -13.01 -5.79
CA ASN A 78 5.52 -11.91 -4.98
C ASN A 78 4.63 -10.68 -5.03
N ILE A 79 4.17 -10.26 -6.23
CA ILE A 79 3.24 -9.13 -6.38
C ILE A 79 1.96 -9.38 -5.60
N VAL A 80 1.35 -10.56 -5.76
CA VAL A 80 0.09 -10.90 -5.07
C VAL A 80 0.28 -10.93 -3.55
N ARG A 81 1.36 -11.53 -3.06
CA ARG A 81 1.67 -11.59 -1.62
C ARG A 81 1.86 -10.19 -1.04
N PHE A 82 2.64 -9.35 -1.72
CA PHE A 82 2.91 -7.99 -1.29
C PHE A 82 1.62 -7.18 -1.23
N LYS A 83 0.81 -7.18 -2.30
CA LYS A 83 -0.49 -6.48 -2.33
C LYS A 83 -1.47 -6.96 -1.27
N LYS A 84 -1.49 -8.25 -0.95
CA LYS A 84 -2.33 -8.76 0.16
C LYS A 84 -1.88 -8.17 1.49
N SER A 85 -0.58 -8.10 1.74
CA SER A 85 -0.01 -7.51 2.96
C SER A 85 -0.36 -6.02 3.07
N ASP A 86 -0.22 -5.27 1.98
CA ASP A 86 -0.55 -3.84 1.94
C ASP A 86 -2.01 -3.60 2.26
N ILE A 87 -2.93 -4.36 1.64
CA ILE A 87 -4.37 -4.22 1.88
C ILE A 87 -4.71 -4.45 3.35
N VAL A 88 -4.09 -5.45 4.00
CA VAL A 88 -4.28 -5.69 5.44
C VAL A 88 -3.81 -4.47 6.23
N ARG A 89 -2.61 -3.97 5.95
CA ARG A 89 -2.06 -2.81 6.66
C ARG A 89 -2.90 -1.54 6.48
N PHE A 90 -3.32 -1.24 5.26
CA PHE A 90 -4.18 -0.09 4.98
C PHE A 90 -5.52 -0.20 5.71
N LYS A 91 -6.13 -1.39 5.78
CA LYS A 91 -7.35 -1.62 6.56
C LYS A 91 -7.14 -1.36 8.05
N GLU A 92 -6.03 -1.84 8.63
CA GLU A 92 -5.72 -1.60 10.04
C GLU A 92 -5.56 -0.11 10.36
N VAL A 93 -4.81 0.63 9.53
CA VAL A 93 -4.62 2.07 9.75
C VAL A 93 -5.92 2.83 9.56
N ARG A 94 -6.75 2.43 8.58
CA ARG A 94 -8.08 3.03 8.38
C ARG A 94 -8.97 2.86 9.61
N LEU A 95 -9.04 1.65 10.18
CA LEU A 95 -9.82 1.39 11.39
C LEU A 95 -9.33 2.24 12.58
N LYS A 96 -8.01 2.36 12.76
CA LYS A 96 -7.45 3.23 13.80
C LYS A 96 -7.81 4.70 13.59
N LEU A 97 -7.83 5.16 12.34
CA LEU A 97 -8.20 6.53 11.99
C LEU A 97 -9.68 6.80 12.25
N GLU A 98 -10.56 5.86 11.86
CA GLU A 98 -11.99 5.93 12.14
C GLU A 98 -12.26 6.02 13.66
N THR A 99 -11.57 5.21 14.47
CA THR A 99 -11.66 5.30 15.94
C THR A 99 -11.20 6.66 16.45
N LEU A 100 -10.05 7.16 15.96
CA LEU A 100 -9.52 8.45 16.38
C LEU A 100 -10.47 9.61 16.04
N ILE A 101 -11.07 9.61 14.86
CA ILE A 101 -12.06 10.61 14.45
C ILE A 101 -13.24 10.60 15.42
N ASN A 102 -13.80 9.42 15.71
CA ASN A 102 -14.92 9.29 16.65
C ASN A 102 -14.56 9.79 18.06
N ASP A 103 -13.33 9.56 18.52
CA ASP A 103 -12.88 10.02 19.83
C ASP A 103 -12.69 11.55 19.87
N ILE A 104 -12.24 12.16 18.77
CA ILE A 104 -12.18 13.62 18.61
C ILE A 104 -13.60 14.21 18.62
N ASP A 105 -14.52 13.63 17.85
CA ASP A 105 -15.90 14.12 17.77
C ASP A 105 -16.60 14.07 19.13
N LYS A 106 -16.40 12.99 19.91
CA LYS A 106 -16.90 12.91 21.29
C LYS A 106 -16.30 13.99 22.17
N ALA A 107 -14.99 14.24 22.08
CA ALA A 107 -14.33 15.25 22.89
C ALA A 107 -14.86 16.66 22.57
N LEU A 108 -15.12 16.96 21.29
CA LEU A 108 -15.67 18.25 20.85
C LEU A 108 -17.13 18.45 21.26
N ASN A 109 -17.96 17.40 21.18
CA ASN A 109 -19.39 17.47 21.56
C ASN A 109 -19.63 17.41 23.08
N SER A 110 -18.58 17.19 23.88
CA SER A 110 -18.64 17.17 25.35
C SER A 110 -18.24 18.51 25.99
N ILE A 111 -17.93 19.53 25.17
CA ILE A 111 -17.59 20.90 25.54
C ILE A 111 -18.83 21.78 25.38
#